data_AF-A0A9E8C9J3-F1
#
_entry.id   AF-A0A9E8C9J3-F1
#
_cell.length_a   1.000
_cell.length_b   1.000
_cell.length_c   1.000
_cell.angle_alpha   90.00
_cell.angle_beta   90.00
_cell.angle_gamma   90.00
#
_symmetry.space_group_name_H-M   'P 1'
#
loop_
_entity.id
_entity.type
_entity.pdbx_description
1 polymer ?
#
loop_
_entity_poly.entity_id
_entity_poly.type
_entity_poly.pdbx_seq_one_letter_code
_entity_poly.pdbx_strand_id
1 'polypeptide(L)'
;MGLHRLTVKAKLLASFGLLAAIVVALSGFAILALDGANAHFIGFVDGVNARVMLVNRIRAAVDRRALAARNLVLATTAQERAFEKAEAERAHEEVHAGLAELETRLAAPGVTDKARQLGAEIRRIENAYGPVALDIVKLAAEGQREAANQKINAECKPLLDTLVKAVKVYAGYGAELSQRTLQEAEVRAAWLRSIVIGASVAAVMLAVGLGLVITRSLLKALGTEPAVLNEITRKISAGDLAPIPLAQAAPKGSVFESMVAMQQSLAGIVGAVRGAANAISVGSAQIAAGNVDLSSRTEEQASSLQQTVSTMEQLTATVRQNADNARQANTLSIDASAVAQKGSAEVGQVVATMGDISRESVKIGEITGIIESIAFQTNILALNAAVEAARAGEQGRGFAVVASEVRTLAQRSSSAAKDIKELIGASLEKLTTGSGAAEQAGRTMQAVTLAVEKVTAIIHEITQASEEQTSGIEQISHAMGQMDQVTQHNAALVEQAAAASQSLEQQGRELDHAVASFRLA
;
A
#
# COMPACT_ATOMS: atom_id res chain seq x y z
N MET A 1 3.98 -11.94 -46.55
CA MET A 1 3.78 -11.77 -45.09
C MET A 1 4.14 -10.33 -44.72
N GLY A 2 3.20 -9.55 -44.19
CA GLY A 2 3.42 -8.12 -43.94
C GLY A 2 4.46 -7.87 -42.85
N LEU A 3 5.45 -7.02 -43.15
CA LEU A 3 6.50 -6.54 -42.23
C LEU A 3 5.98 -5.98 -40.89
N HIS A 4 4.68 -5.70 -40.78
CA HIS A 4 4.06 -5.15 -39.58
C HIS A 4 3.93 -6.14 -38.41
N ARG A 5 3.89 -7.46 -38.67
CA ARG A 5 3.72 -8.49 -37.61
C ARG A 5 5.03 -9.09 -37.08
N LEU A 6 6.17 -8.74 -37.67
CA LEU A 6 7.47 -9.24 -37.23
C LEU A 6 7.94 -8.49 -35.97
N THR A 7 8.62 -9.21 -35.07
CA THR A 7 9.29 -8.58 -33.91
C THR A 7 10.38 -7.62 -34.38
N VAL A 8 10.72 -6.61 -33.56
CA VAL A 8 11.79 -5.64 -33.89
C VAL A 8 13.10 -6.36 -34.22
N LYS A 9 13.45 -7.41 -33.45
CA LYS A 9 14.60 -8.27 -33.70
C LYS A 9 14.57 -8.91 -35.09
N ALA A 10 13.42 -9.48 -35.50
CA ALA A 10 13.27 -10.11 -36.80
C ALA A 10 13.36 -9.10 -37.96
N LYS A 11 12.81 -7.90 -37.80
CA LYS A 11 12.93 -6.82 -38.80
C LYS A 11 14.38 -6.40 -38.99
N LEU A 12 15.11 -6.17 -37.90
CA LEU A 12 16.53 -5.78 -37.95
C LEU A 12 17.39 -6.87 -38.60
N LEU A 13 17.23 -8.14 -38.18
CA LEU A 13 17.97 -9.26 -38.77
C LEU A 13 17.69 -9.42 -40.27
N ALA A 14 16.43 -9.32 -40.68
CA ALA A 14 16.06 -9.41 -42.10
C ALA A 14 16.65 -8.26 -42.93
N SER A 15 16.58 -7.01 -42.43
CA SER A 15 17.10 -5.85 -43.15
C SER A 15 18.63 -5.84 -43.25
N PHE A 16 19.34 -6.09 -42.14
CA PHE A 16 20.80 -6.16 -42.16
C PHE A 16 21.30 -7.40 -42.93
N GLY A 17 20.61 -8.54 -42.81
CA GLY A 17 20.93 -9.75 -43.58
C GLY A 17 20.79 -9.53 -45.08
N LEU A 18 19.73 -8.86 -45.52
CA LEU A 18 19.53 -8.51 -46.93
C LEU A 18 20.62 -7.56 -47.44
N LEU A 19 20.97 -6.53 -46.67
CA LEU A 19 22.05 -5.60 -47.04
C LEU A 19 23.40 -6.31 -47.14
N ALA A 20 23.72 -7.18 -46.18
CA ALA A 20 24.95 -7.98 -46.22
C ALA A 20 25.00 -8.89 -47.46
N ALA A 21 23.88 -9.55 -47.80
CA ALA A 21 23.79 -10.38 -49.01
C ALA A 21 24.01 -9.56 -50.30
N ILE A 22 23.46 -8.34 -50.38
CA ILE A 22 23.66 -7.45 -51.53
C ILE A 22 25.13 -7.05 -51.66
N VAL A 23 25.80 -6.70 -50.56
CA VAL A 23 27.23 -6.37 -50.57
C VAL A 23 28.06 -7.54 -51.05
N VAL A 24 27.81 -8.75 -50.53
CA VAL A 24 28.52 -9.97 -50.98
C VAL A 24 28.31 -10.23 -52.47
N ALA A 25 27.08 -10.07 -52.97
CA ALA A 25 26.78 -10.24 -54.39
C ALA A 25 27.49 -9.20 -55.27
N LEU A 26 27.53 -7.93 -54.85
CA LEU A 26 28.24 -6.85 -55.56
C LEU A 26 29.75 -7.08 -55.57
N SER A 27 30.34 -7.48 -54.43
CA SER A 27 31.75 -7.81 -54.35
C SER A 27 32.10 -9.00 -55.24
N GLY A 28 31.28 -10.07 -55.24
CA GLY A 28 31.48 -11.21 -56.13
C GLY A 28 31.40 -10.84 -57.60
N PHE A 29 30.42 -10.02 -58.00
CA PHE A 29 30.30 -9.52 -59.36
C PHE A 29 31.48 -8.64 -59.78
N ALA A 30 31.96 -7.77 -58.90
CA ALA A 30 33.12 -6.92 -59.17
C ALA A 30 34.40 -7.74 -59.39
N ILE A 31 34.62 -8.80 -58.62
CA ILE A 31 35.75 -9.73 -58.80
C ILE A 31 35.66 -10.42 -60.16
N LEU A 32 34.49 -10.98 -60.52
CA LEU A 32 34.31 -11.64 -61.83
C LEU A 32 34.53 -10.68 -63.01
N ALA A 33 34.07 -9.43 -62.88
CA ALA A 33 34.30 -8.39 -63.89
C ALA A 33 35.79 -8.04 -64.03
N LEU A 34 36.52 -7.98 -62.91
CA LEU A 34 37.95 -7.68 -62.88
C LEU A 34 38.78 -8.83 -63.49
N ASP A 35 38.45 -10.08 -63.16
CA ASP A 35 39.09 -11.26 -63.74
C ASP A 35 38.90 -11.32 -65.26
N GLY A 36 37.70 -11.01 -65.75
CA GLY A 36 37.42 -10.92 -67.19
C GLY A 36 38.23 -9.82 -67.88
N ALA A 37 38.36 -8.65 -67.26
CA ALA A 37 39.20 -7.56 -67.79
C ALA A 37 40.68 -7.94 -67.83
N ASN A 38 41.18 -8.60 -66.78
CA ASN A 38 42.57 -9.07 -66.70
C ASN A 38 42.88 -10.14 -67.77
N ALA A 39 41.98 -11.11 -67.97
CA ALA A 39 42.14 -12.14 -69.00
C ALA A 39 42.18 -11.54 -70.42
N HIS A 40 41.34 -10.54 -70.71
CA HIS A 40 41.37 -9.82 -71.98
C HIS A 40 42.67 -9.04 -72.19
N PHE A 41 43.20 -8.40 -71.14
CA PHE A 41 44.47 -7.68 -71.19
C PHE A 41 45.66 -8.62 -71.49
N ILE A 42 45.75 -9.76 -70.80
CA ILE A 42 46.78 -10.77 -71.05
C ILE A 42 46.70 -11.27 -72.50
N GLY A 43 45.49 -11.58 -72.99
CA GLY A 43 45.29 -12.00 -74.38
C GLY A 43 45.70 -10.97 -75.43
N PHE A 44 45.58 -9.67 -75.13
CA PHE A 44 46.06 -8.59 -76.00
C PHE A 44 47.61 -8.52 -76.02
N VAL A 45 48.24 -8.57 -74.85
CA VAL A 45 49.71 -8.48 -74.69
C VAL A 45 50.41 -9.66 -75.37
N ASP A 46 49.96 -10.89 -75.09
CA ASP A 46 50.57 -12.12 -75.62
C ASP A 46 50.14 -12.47 -77.04
N GLY A 47 49.04 -11.86 -77.51
CA GLY A 47 48.45 -12.08 -78.83
C GLY A 47 48.96 -11.11 -79.89
N VAL A 48 48.09 -10.17 -80.29
CA VAL A 48 48.33 -9.26 -81.43
C VAL A 48 49.58 -8.42 -81.21
N ASN A 49 49.76 -7.88 -80.00
CA ASN A 49 50.89 -7.01 -79.68
C ASN A 49 52.24 -7.73 -79.78
N ALA A 50 52.35 -8.92 -79.16
CA ALA A 50 53.56 -9.72 -79.26
C ALA A 50 53.92 -10.09 -80.70
N ARG A 51 52.94 -10.41 -81.55
CA ARG A 51 53.18 -10.70 -82.97
C ARG A 51 53.68 -9.47 -83.75
N VAL A 52 53.14 -8.28 -83.48
CA VAL A 52 53.63 -7.03 -84.12
C VAL A 52 55.06 -6.74 -83.69
N MET A 53 55.37 -6.86 -82.40
CA MET A 53 56.73 -6.70 -81.89
C MET A 53 57.71 -7.70 -82.53
N LEU A 54 57.29 -8.96 -82.69
CA LEU A 54 58.09 -9.99 -83.34
C LEU A 54 58.35 -9.69 -84.82
N VAL A 55 57.34 -9.26 -85.58
CA VAL A 55 57.51 -8.89 -87.00
C VAL A 55 58.45 -7.69 -87.16
N ASN A 56 58.39 -6.71 -86.26
CA ASN A 56 59.35 -5.59 -86.25
C ASN A 56 60.77 -6.06 -85.91
N ARG A 57 60.93 -7.05 -85.01
CA ARG A 57 62.23 -7.67 -84.71
C ARG A 57 62.80 -8.42 -85.91
N ILE A 58 61.97 -9.18 -86.63
CA ILE A 58 62.36 -9.86 -87.88
C ILE A 58 62.87 -8.84 -88.89
N ARG A 59 62.13 -7.73 -89.09
CA ARG A 59 62.57 -6.65 -89.97
C ARG A 59 63.91 -6.05 -89.55
N ALA A 60 64.12 -5.79 -88.26
CA ALA A 60 65.41 -5.28 -87.78
C ALA A 60 66.57 -6.27 -88.05
N ALA A 61 66.33 -7.58 -87.97
CA ALA A 61 67.32 -8.60 -88.33
C ALA A 61 67.56 -8.68 -89.85
N VAL A 62 66.51 -8.56 -90.66
CA VAL A 62 66.59 -8.43 -92.13
C VAL A 62 67.43 -7.22 -92.53
N ASP A 63 67.15 -6.05 -91.94
CA ASP A 63 67.88 -4.81 -92.21
C ASP A 63 69.35 -4.93 -91.79
N ARG A 64 69.64 -5.55 -90.64
CA ARG A 64 71.02 -5.86 -90.21
C ARG A 64 71.73 -6.79 -91.18
N ARG A 65 71.08 -7.86 -91.65
CA ARG A 65 71.66 -8.78 -92.65
C ARG A 65 71.98 -8.05 -93.95
N ALA A 66 71.08 -7.20 -94.42
CA ALA A 66 71.28 -6.41 -95.63
C ALA A 66 72.46 -5.42 -95.48
N LEU A 67 72.56 -4.75 -94.33
CA LEU A 67 73.68 -3.86 -94.01
C LEU A 67 75.00 -4.60 -93.92
N ALA A 68 75.05 -5.74 -93.22
CA ALA A 68 76.25 -6.54 -93.09
C ALA A 68 76.72 -7.10 -94.44
N ALA A 69 75.80 -7.60 -95.27
CA ALA A 69 76.12 -8.04 -96.63
C ALA A 69 76.68 -6.89 -97.50
N ARG A 70 76.14 -5.68 -97.37
CA ARG A 70 76.65 -4.49 -98.08
C ARG A 70 78.02 -4.06 -97.56
N ASN A 71 78.21 -4.00 -96.24
CA ASN A 71 79.48 -3.64 -95.64
C ASN A 71 80.57 -4.65 -96.00
N LEU A 72 80.23 -5.94 -96.08
CA LEU A 72 81.14 -6.99 -96.51
C LEU A 72 81.69 -6.78 -97.92
N VAL A 73 80.88 -6.25 -98.85
CA VAL A 73 81.34 -5.87 -100.20
C VAL A 73 82.31 -4.68 -100.16
N LEU A 74 82.08 -3.74 -99.24
CA LEU A 74 82.90 -2.54 -99.05
C LEU A 74 84.15 -2.77 -98.21
N ALA A 75 84.19 -3.85 -97.43
CA ALA A 75 85.24 -4.15 -96.47
C ALA A 75 86.62 -4.24 -97.15
N THR A 76 87.60 -3.56 -96.57
CA THR A 76 88.95 -3.42 -97.16
C THR A 76 89.96 -4.36 -96.51
N THR A 77 89.71 -4.77 -95.26
CA THR A 77 90.58 -5.68 -94.50
C THR A 77 90.01 -7.09 -94.39
N ALA A 78 90.87 -8.08 -94.10
CA ALA A 78 90.43 -9.45 -93.85
C ALA A 78 89.61 -9.57 -92.55
N GLN A 79 89.92 -8.76 -91.54
CA GLN A 79 89.21 -8.74 -90.26
C GLN A 79 87.79 -8.18 -90.40
N GLU A 80 87.61 -7.06 -91.12
CA GLU A 80 86.29 -6.51 -91.44
C GLU A 80 85.43 -7.51 -92.22
N ARG A 81 86.02 -8.21 -93.20
CA ARG A 81 85.31 -9.23 -93.97
C ARG A 81 84.84 -10.40 -93.09
N ALA A 82 85.67 -10.87 -92.17
CA ALA A 82 85.28 -11.94 -91.26
C ALA A 82 84.14 -11.49 -90.32
N PHE A 83 84.21 -10.26 -89.79
CA PHE A 83 83.18 -9.71 -88.91
C PHE A 83 81.84 -9.53 -89.62
N GLU A 84 81.81 -8.88 -90.78
CA GLU A 84 80.57 -8.60 -91.51
C GLU A 84 79.94 -9.87 -92.08
N LYS A 85 80.76 -10.87 -92.44
CA LYS A 85 80.25 -12.21 -92.77
C LYS A 85 79.55 -12.85 -91.58
N ALA A 86 80.20 -12.88 -90.41
CA ALA A 86 79.63 -13.46 -89.20
C ALA A 86 78.35 -12.73 -88.76
N GLU A 87 78.29 -11.40 -88.89
CA GLU A 87 77.10 -10.62 -88.58
C GLU A 87 75.95 -10.91 -89.55
N ALA A 88 76.24 -11.05 -90.86
CA ALA A 88 75.22 -11.40 -91.84
C ALA A 88 74.66 -12.82 -91.61
N GLU A 89 75.52 -13.79 -91.28
CA GLU A 89 75.13 -15.16 -90.93
C GLU A 89 74.30 -15.19 -89.62
N ARG A 90 74.74 -14.48 -88.58
CA ARG A 90 73.99 -14.35 -87.32
C ARG A 90 72.63 -13.69 -87.52
N ALA A 91 72.58 -12.60 -88.27
CA ALA A 91 71.32 -11.92 -88.59
C ALA A 91 70.39 -12.82 -89.43
N HIS A 92 70.95 -13.66 -90.31
CA HIS A 92 70.18 -14.67 -91.04
C HIS A 92 69.55 -15.70 -90.10
N GLU A 93 70.30 -16.24 -89.14
CA GLU A 93 69.76 -17.15 -88.11
C GLU A 93 68.66 -16.47 -87.27
N GLU A 94 68.85 -15.21 -86.87
CA GLU A 94 67.84 -14.44 -86.12
C GLU A 94 66.54 -14.26 -86.93
N VAL A 95 66.62 -14.04 -88.24
CA VAL A 95 65.45 -13.96 -89.13
C VAL A 95 64.72 -15.30 -89.19
N HIS A 96 65.44 -16.41 -89.37
CA HIS A 96 64.85 -17.74 -89.40
C HIS A 96 64.19 -18.12 -88.07
N ALA A 97 64.85 -17.85 -86.95
CA ALA A 97 64.29 -18.08 -85.62
C ALA A 97 63.04 -17.21 -85.37
N GLY A 98 63.09 -15.93 -85.76
CA GLY A 98 61.95 -15.02 -85.65
C GLY A 98 60.76 -15.46 -86.49
N LEU A 99 60.99 -15.98 -87.70
CA LEU A 99 59.92 -16.50 -88.57
C LEU A 99 59.31 -17.79 -88.04
N ALA A 100 60.11 -18.70 -87.48
CA ALA A 100 59.62 -19.91 -86.84
C ALA A 100 58.70 -19.57 -85.64
N GLU A 101 59.13 -18.65 -84.78
CA GLU A 101 58.32 -18.15 -83.66
C GLU A 101 57.04 -17.44 -84.16
N LEU A 102 57.13 -16.69 -85.27
CA LEU A 102 55.96 -16.02 -85.84
C LEU A 102 54.95 -17.04 -86.35
N GLU A 103 55.39 -18.11 -87.01
CA GLU A 103 54.53 -19.22 -87.45
C GLU A 103 53.85 -19.91 -86.27
N THR A 104 54.58 -20.21 -85.20
CA THR A 104 54.00 -20.77 -83.97
C THR A 104 52.91 -19.87 -83.39
N ARG A 105 53.15 -18.56 -83.32
CA ARG A 105 52.16 -17.59 -82.81
C ARG A 105 50.99 -17.35 -83.76
N LEU A 106 51.16 -17.58 -85.06
CA LEU A 106 50.09 -17.48 -86.06
C LEU A 106 49.22 -18.74 -86.11
N ALA A 107 49.75 -19.88 -85.64
CA ALA A 107 48.99 -21.12 -85.45
C ALA A 107 48.09 -21.10 -84.21
N ALA A 108 48.27 -20.13 -83.30
CA ALA A 108 47.47 -20.02 -82.09
C ALA A 108 45.95 -19.85 -82.38
N PRO A 109 45.07 -20.37 -81.51
CA PRO A 109 43.64 -20.11 -81.59
C PRO A 109 43.34 -18.61 -81.50
N GLY A 110 42.37 -18.12 -82.29
CA GLY A 110 41.98 -16.69 -82.28
C GLY A 110 42.83 -15.76 -83.14
N VAL A 111 43.84 -16.27 -83.86
CA VAL A 111 44.52 -15.50 -84.93
C VAL A 111 43.56 -15.34 -86.12
N THR A 112 43.47 -14.14 -86.69
CA THR A 112 42.65 -13.89 -87.89
C THR A 112 43.29 -14.50 -89.14
N ASP A 113 42.47 -14.93 -90.09
CA ASP A 113 42.96 -15.50 -91.36
C ASP A 113 43.87 -14.53 -92.11
N LYS A 114 43.55 -13.23 -92.07
CA LYS A 114 44.37 -12.17 -92.66
C LYS A 114 45.75 -12.05 -92.01
N ALA A 115 45.88 -12.20 -90.68
CA ALA A 115 47.18 -12.21 -90.02
C ALA A 115 48.00 -13.44 -90.45
N ARG A 116 47.37 -14.62 -90.54
CA ARG A 116 48.05 -15.85 -91.03
C ARG A 116 48.55 -15.67 -92.47
N GLN A 117 47.72 -15.14 -93.36
CA GLN A 117 48.07 -14.87 -94.75
C GLN A 117 49.25 -13.91 -94.87
N LEU A 118 49.21 -12.78 -94.14
CA LEU A 118 50.29 -11.78 -94.17
C LEU A 118 51.60 -12.33 -93.60
N GLY A 119 51.55 -13.16 -92.55
CA GLY A 119 52.74 -13.80 -92.01
C GLY A 119 53.33 -14.85 -92.97
N ALA A 120 52.49 -15.67 -93.60
CA ALA A 120 52.90 -16.62 -94.62
C ALA A 120 53.53 -15.91 -95.83
N GLU A 121 53.03 -14.72 -96.20
CA GLU A 121 53.61 -13.90 -97.27
C GLU A 121 55.00 -13.37 -96.90
N ILE A 122 55.23 -12.92 -95.66
CA ILE A 122 56.57 -12.56 -95.17
C ILE A 122 57.51 -13.76 -95.29
N ARG A 123 57.08 -14.96 -94.86
CA ARG A 123 57.90 -16.19 -94.98
C ARG A 123 58.21 -16.52 -96.44
N ARG A 124 57.23 -16.42 -97.32
CA ARG A 124 57.39 -16.69 -98.76
C ARG A 124 58.42 -15.75 -99.38
N ILE A 125 58.35 -14.46 -99.08
CA ILE A 125 59.30 -13.46 -99.57
C ILE A 125 60.69 -13.69 -98.97
N GLU A 126 60.77 -13.99 -97.66
CA GLU A 126 62.04 -14.30 -97.01
C GLU A 126 62.72 -15.52 -97.63
N ASN A 127 61.98 -16.58 -97.94
CA ASN A 127 62.54 -17.78 -98.58
C ASN A 127 63.16 -17.48 -99.96
N ALA A 128 62.71 -16.42 -100.64
CA ALA A 128 63.33 -15.93 -101.88
C ALA A 128 64.50 -14.97 -101.61
N TYR A 129 64.39 -14.11 -100.60
CA TYR A 129 65.38 -13.08 -100.26
C TYR A 129 66.61 -13.64 -99.54
N GLY A 130 66.43 -14.56 -98.59
CA GLY A 130 67.49 -15.14 -97.74
C GLY A 130 68.64 -15.78 -98.52
N PRO A 131 68.38 -16.68 -99.49
CA PRO A 131 69.43 -17.28 -100.31
C PRO A 131 70.21 -16.24 -101.13
N VAL A 132 69.51 -15.24 -101.69
CA VAL A 132 70.16 -14.14 -102.45
C VAL A 132 71.10 -13.34 -101.54
N ALA A 133 70.67 -13.03 -100.32
CA ALA A 133 71.50 -12.32 -99.33
C ALA A 133 72.74 -13.13 -98.92
N LEU A 134 72.60 -14.44 -98.70
CA LEU A 134 73.74 -15.32 -98.37
C LEU A 134 74.69 -15.52 -99.55
N ASP A 135 74.17 -15.60 -100.77
CA ASP A 135 75.01 -15.67 -101.96
C ASP A 135 75.85 -14.41 -102.13
N ILE A 136 75.29 -13.23 -101.84
CA ILE A 136 76.05 -11.97 -101.81
C ILE A 136 77.15 -12.04 -100.76
N VAL A 137 76.85 -12.57 -99.57
CA VAL A 137 77.84 -12.76 -98.51
C VAL A 137 78.97 -13.69 -98.97
N LYS A 138 78.63 -14.79 -99.65
CA LYS A 138 79.61 -15.74 -100.21
C LYS A 138 80.49 -15.09 -101.29
N LEU A 139 79.89 -14.44 -102.28
CA LEU A 139 80.62 -13.76 -103.36
C LEU A 139 81.55 -12.67 -102.81
N ALA A 140 81.08 -11.90 -101.83
CA ALA A 140 81.86 -10.85 -101.18
C ALA A 140 83.01 -11.42 -100.34
N ALA A 141 82.79 -12.53 -99.62
CA ALA A 141 83.82 -13.23 -98.86
C ALA A 141 84.92 -13.83 -99.75
N GLU A 142 84.56 -14.33 -100.94
CA GLU A 142 85.48 -14.84 -101.96
C GLU A 142 86.20 -13.73 -102.76
N GLY A 143 85.92 -12.45 -102.45
CA GLY A 143 86.57 -11.29 -103.09
C GLY A 143 85.95 -10.88 -104.43
N GLN A 144 84.84 -11.49 -104.86
CA GLN A 144 84.14 -11.21 -106.12
C GLN A 144 83.23 -9.98 -105.99
N ARG A 145 83.83 -8.80 -105.74
CA ARG A 145 83.09 -7.56 -105.43
C ARG A 145 82.09 -7.13 -106.50
N GLU A 146 82.45 -7.21 -107.78
CA GLU A 146 81.54 -6.76 -108.84
C GLU A 146 80.34 -7.69 -109.03
N ALA A 147 80.56 -9.01 -108.93
CA ALA A 147 79.47 -9.98 -108.96
C ALA A 147 78.52 -9.77 -107.77
N ALA A 148 79.06 -9.51 -106.57
CA ALA A 148 78.26 -9.20 -105.39
C ALA A 148 77.46 -7.89 -105.54
N ASN A 149 78.07 -6.82 -106.06
CA ASN A 149 77.40 -5.53 -106.32
C ASN A 149 76.28 -5.65 -107.36
N GLN A 150 76.50 -6.41 -108.44
CA GLN A 150 75.47 -6.65 -109.44
C GLN A 150 74.28 -7.40 -108.84
N LYS A 151 74.53 -8.44 -108.04
CA LYS A 151 73.48 -9.22 -107.37
C LYS A 151 72.73 -8.41 -106.32
N ILE A 152 73.41 -7.48 -105.62
CA ILE A 152 72.77 -6.51 -104.73
C ILE A 152 71.73 -5.67 -105.49
N ASN A 153 72.13 -5.12 -106.64
CA ASN A 153 71.28 -4.19 -107.39
C ASN A 153 70.16 -4.88 -108.18
N ALA A 154 70.45 -6.04 -108.78
CA ALA A 154 69.52 -6.76 -109.65
C ALA A 154 68.50 -7.59 -108.88
N GLU A 155 68.90 -8.26 -107.80
CA GLU A 155 68.06 -9.27 -107.12
C GLU A 155 67.75 -8.88 -105.66
N CYS A 156 68.75 -8.47 -104.89
CA CYS A 156 68.59 -8.23 -103.45
C CYS A 156 67.70 -7.01 -103.13
N LYS A 157 67.95 -5.86 -103.77
CA LYS A 157 67.19 -4.62 -103.50
C LYS A 157 65.68 -4.77 -103.76
N PRO A 158 65.21 -5.30 -104.92
CA PRO A 158 63.78 -5.49 -105.16
C PRO A 158 63.11 -6.44 -104.17
N LEU A 159 63.80 -7.53 -103.78
CA LEU A 159 63.30 -8.50 -102.81
C LEU A 159 63.23 -7.90 -101.40
N LEU A 160 64.24 -7.14 -100.99
CA LEU A 160 64.27 -6.43 -99.71
C LEU A 160 63.14 -5.40 -99.61
N ASP A 161 62.92 -4.59 -100.65
CA ASP A 161 61.81 -3.63 -100.69
C ASP A 161 60.44 -4.33 -100.58
N THR A 162 60.30 -5.49 -101.22
CA THR A 162 59.09 -6.31 -101.15
C THR A 162 58.86 -6.86 -99.74
N LEU A 163 59.92 -7.33 -99.09
CA LEU A 163 59.88 -7.81 -97.70
C LEU A 163 59.54 -6.70 -96.71
N VAL A 164 60.16 -5.52 -96.86
CA VAL A 164 59.87 -4.34 -96.03
C VAL A 164 58.41 -3.92 -96.18
N LYS A 165 57.86 -3.92 -97.40
CA LYS A 165 56.44 -3.65 -97.64
C LYS A 165 55.55 -4.69 -96.96
N ALA A 166 55.85 -5.99 -97.10
CA ALA A 166 55.06 -7.06 -96.47
C ALA A 166 55.06 -6.95 -94.94
N VAL A 167 56.21 -6.69 -94.32
CA VAL A 167 56.31 -6.43 -92.87
C VAL A 167 55.49 -5.19 -92.49
N LYS A 168 55.58 -4.09 -93.24
CA LYS A 168 54.81 -2.86 -92.96
C LYS A 168 53.30 -3.10 -93.03
N VAL A 169 52.84 -3.90 -94.00
CA VAL A 169 51.42 -4.27 -94.13
C VAL A 169 50.98 -5.12 -92.94
N TYR A 170 51.79 -6.10 -92.51
CA TYR A 170 51.50 -6.89 -91.31
C TYR A 170 51.44 -6.03 -90.05
N ALA A 171 52.44 -5.18 -89.82
CA ALA A 171 52.49 -4.30 -88.65
C ALA A 171 51.32 -3.31 -88.63
N GLY A 172 50.95 -2.76 -89.79
CA GLY A 172 49.78 -1.88 -89.93
C GLY A 172 48.46 -2.59 -89.62
N TYR A 173 48.28 -3.81 -90.11
CA TYR A 173 47.11 -4.62 -89.79
C TYR A 173 47.05 -5.01 -88.29
N GLY A 174 48.20 -5.36 -87.71
CA GLY A 174 48.29 -5.61 -86.27
C GLY A 174 47.94 -4.39 -85.43
N ALA A 175 48.37 -3.19 -85.82
CA ALA A 175 48.01 -1.94 -85.15
C ALA A 175 46.50 -1.64 -85.24
N GLU A 176 45.87 -1.87 -86.39
CA GLU A 176 44.41 -1.72 -86.57
C GLU A 176 43.64 -2.69 -85.68
N LEU A 177 44.06 -3.96 -85.64
CA LEU A 177 43.43 -4.97 -84.79
C LEU A 177 43.60 -4.63 -83.31
N SER A 178 44.79 -4.17 -82.90
CA SER A 178 45.05 -3.69 -81.55
C SER A 178 44.15 -2.52 -81.15
N GLN A 179 43.93 -1.54 -82.04
CA GLN A 179 43.02 -0.42 -81.79
C GLN A 179 41.57 -0.89 -81.60
N ARG A 180 41.09 -1.83 -82.42
CA ARG A 180 39.73 -2.38 -82.27
C ARG A 180 39.55 -3.11 -80.94
N THR A 181 40.52 -3.94 -80.56
CA THR A 181 40.47 -4.65 -79.26
C THR A 181 40.47 -3.69 -78.07
N LEU A 182 41.21 -2.57 -78.15
CA LEU A 182 41.19 -1.53 -77.12
C LEU A 182 39.84 -0.82 -77.03
N GLN A 183 39.25 -0.43 -78.18
CA GLN A 183 37.92 0.22 -78.21
C GLN A 183 36.83 -0.70 -77.65
N GLU A 184 36.85 -2.00 -77.99
CA GLU A 184 35.92 -2.97 -77.43
C GLU A 184 36.08 -3.14 -75.92
N ALA A 185 37.32 -3.11 -75.41
CA ALA A 185 37.60 -3.18 -73.98
C ALA A 185 37.10 -1.93 -73.23
N GLU A 186 37.29 -0.73 -73.79
CA GLU A 186 36.79 0.52 -73.20
C GLU A 186 35.25 0.55 -73.09
N VAL A 187 34.54 0.14 -74.15
CA VAL A 187 33.07 0.09 -74.14
C VAL A 187 32.55 -0.92 -73.11
N ARG A 188 33.14 -2.12 -73.05
CA ARG A 188 32.76 -3.12 -72.04
C ARG A 188 33.06 -2.67 -70.62
N ALA A 189 34.22 -2.04 -70.39
CA ALA A 189 34.57 -1.50 -69.09
C ALA A 189 33.61 -0.40 -68.64
N ALA A 190 33.21 0.51 -69.55
CA ALA A 190 32.23 1.56 -69.28
C ALA A 190 30.84 1.00 -68.93
N TRP A 191 30.40 -0.04 -69.64
CA TRP A 191 29.13 -0.73 -69.36
C TRP A 191 29.14 -1.44 -68.00
N LEU A 192 30.18 -2.24 -67.71
CA LEU A 192 30.34 -2.93 -66.43
C LEU A 192 30.41 -1.95 -65.26
N ARG A 193 31.15 -0.84 -65.42
CA ARG A 193 31.22 0.23 -64.42
C ARG A 193 29.86 0.86 -64.14
N SER A 194 29.05 1.10 -65.19
CA SER A 194 27.71 1.68 -65.04
C SER A 194 26.75 0.76 -64.28
N ILE A 195 26.82 -0.55 -64.52
CA ILE A 195 26.04 -1.56 -63.77
C ILE A 195 26.41 -1.53 -62.29
N VAL A 196 27.72 -1.56 -61.97
CA VAL A 196 28.19 -1.58 -60.57
C VAL A 196 27.77 -0.30 -59.84
N ILE A 197 27.89 0.86 -60.47
CA ILE A 197 27.45 2.14 -59.89
C ILE A 197 25.93 2.14 -59.68
N GLY A 198 25.15 1.76 -60.69
CA GLY A 198 23.69 1.72 -60.59
C GLY A 198 23.19 0.79 -59.49
N ALA A 199 23.76 -0.41 -59.39
CA ALA A 199 23.41 -1.37 -58.36
C ALA A 199 23.83 -0.89 -56.95
N SER A 200 24.97 -0.19 -56.83
CA SER A 200 25.42 0.41 -55.56
C SER A 200 24.47 1.51 -55.09
N VAL A 201 24.03 2.39 -55.99
CA VAL A 201 23.06 3.46 -55.67
C VAL A 201 21.71 2.88 -55.25
N ALA A 202 21.22 1.85 -55.95
CA ALA A 202 19.99 1.14 -55.58
C ALA A 202 20.09 0.49 -54.17
N ALA A 203 21.23 -0.12 -53.84
CA ALA A 203 21.48 -0.70 -52.52
C ALA A 203 21.42 0.35 -51.40
N VAL A 204 22.02 1.54 -51.61
CA VAL A 204 21.98 2.65 -50.65
C VAL A 204 20.54 3.17 -50.46
N MET A 205 19.79 3.38 -51.55
CA MET A 205 18.39 3.82 -51.45
C MET A 205 17.53 2.83 -50.68
N LEU A 206 17.73 1.52 -50.91
CA LEU A 206 17.04 0.47 -50.15
C LEU A 206 17.41 0.50 -48.67
N ALA A 207 18.70 0.69 -48.34
CA ALA A 207 19.16 0.81 -46.95
C ALA A 207 18.51 1.98 -46.22
N VAL A 208 18.48 3.16 -46.85
CA VAL A 208 17.82 4.36 -46.29
C VAL A 208 16.32 4.13 -46.12
N GLY A 209 15.65 3.56 -47.13
CA GLY A 209 14.22 3.27 -47.06
C GLY A 209 13.85 2.29 -45.93
N LEU A 210 14.60 1.19 -45.79
CA LEU A 210 14.42 0.24 -44.70
C LEU A 210 14.71 0.88 -43.33
N GLY A 211 15.76 1.70 -43.24
CA GLY A 211 16.09 2.47 -42.03
C GLY A 211 14.94 3.38 -41.59
N LEU A 212 14.38 4.17 -42.51
CA LEU A 212 13.25 5.06 -42.22
C LEU A 212 12.00 4.29 -41.77
N VAL A 213 11.68 3.15 -42.40
CA VAL A 213 10.53 2.32 -42.02
C VAL A 213 10.69 1.72 -40.62
N ILE A 214 11.88 1.20 -40.30
CA ILE A 214 12.18 0.62 -38.99
C ILE A 214 12.12 1.71 -37.92
N THR A 215 12.77 2.86 -38.13
CA THR A 215 12.76 3.98 -37.19
C THR A 215 11.33 4.48 -36.93
N ARG A 216 10.53 4.68 -37.98
CA ARG A 216 9.11 5.06 -37.82
C ARG A 216 8.29 4.00 -37.07
N SER A 217 8.48 2.73 -37.38
CA SER A 217 7.79 1.63 -36.68
C SER A 217 8.17 1.57 -35.20
N LEU A 218 9.45 1.83 -34.87
CA LEU A 218 9.96 1.77 -33.51
C LEU A 218 9.47 2.96 -32.69
N LEU A 219 9.58 4.18 -33.23
CA LEU A 219 9.06 5.39 -32.59
C LEU A 219 7.56 5.33 -32.36
N LYS A 220 6.78 4.76 -33.30
CA LYS A 220 5.34 4.55 -33.10
C LYS A 220 5.03 3.57 -31.97
N ALA A 221 5.80 2.48 -31.84
CA ALA A 221 5.61 1.49 -30.78
C ALA A 221 6.05 2.04 -29.40
N LEU A 222 7.11 2.84 -29.35
CA LEU A 222 7.58 3.49 -28.13
C LEU A 222 6.67 4.66 -27.72
N GLY A 223 6.10 5.37 -28.71
CA GLY A 223 5.21 6.52 -28.50
C GLY A 223 5.94 7.85 -28.28
N THR A 224 7.22 7.81 -27.95
CA THR A 224 8.12 8.97 -27.81
C THR A 224 9.58 8.51 -27.99
N GLU A 225 10.54 9.43 -27.85
CA GLU A 225 11.96 9.12 -27.91
C GLU A 225 12.41 8.24 -26.73
N PRO A 226 13.32 7.27 -26.95
CA PRO A 226 13.81 6.38 -25.89
C PRO A 226 14.39 7.11 -24.67
N ALA A 227 15.03 8.27 -24.89
CA ALA A 227 15.62 9.08 -23.82
C ALA A 227 14.54 9.62 -22.85
N VAL A 228 13.39 10.03 -23.38
CA VAL A 228 12.25 10.52 -22.58
C VAL A 228 11.64 9.40 -21.76
N LEU A 229 11.46 8.20 -22.34
CA LEU A 229 10.98 7.03 -21.60
C LEU A 229 11.92 6.65 -20.44
N ASN A 230 13.22 6.72 -20.67
CA ASN A 230 14.22 6.46 -19.64
C ASN A 230 14.15 7.50 -18.51
N GLU A 231 14.00 8.78 -18.84
CA GLU A 231 13.85 9.84 -17.84
C GLU A 231 12.58 9.66 -16.99
N ILE A 232 11.44 9.35 -17.62
CA ILE A 232 10.18 9.07 -16.92
C ILE A 232 10.36 7.87 -15.97
N THR A 233 10.95 6.78 -16.46
CA THR A 233 11.21 5.59 -15.65
C THR A 233 12.09 5.93 -14.45
N ARG A 234 13.14 6.73 -14.65
CA ARG A 234 14.04 7.16 -13.58
C ARG A 234 13.32 8.01 -12.55
N LYS A 235 12.48 8.95 -12.98
CA LYS A 235 11.63 9.77 -12.09
C LYS A 235 10.70 8.91 -11.25
N ILE A 236 9.95 7.99 -11.88
CA ILE A 236 9.06 7.06 -11.18
C ILE A 236 9.84 6.20 -10.18
N SER A 237 10.99 5.65 -10.56
CA SER A 237 11.83 4.83 -9.67
C SER A 237 12.41 5.60 -8.48
N ALA A 238 12.59 6.91 -8.62
CA ALA A 238 13.03 7.80 -7.55
C ALA A 238 11.87 8.31 -6.68
N GLY A 239 10.64 7.85 -6.93
CA GLY A 239 9.44 8.28 -6.23
C GLY A 239 8.82 9.58 -6.75
N ASP A 240 9.34 10.18 -7.82
CA ASP A 240 8.73 11.34 -8.45
C ASP A 240 7.55 10.90 -9.33
N LEU A 241 6.34 11.06 -8.79
CA LEU A 241 5.08 10.75 -9.43
C LEU A 241 4.35 12.03 -9.87
N ALA A 242 5.08 13.11 -10.12
CA ALA A 242 4.50 14.30 -10.73
C ALA A 242 3.89 13.98 -12.12
N PRO A 243 2.89 14.74 -12.57
CA PRO A 243 2.27 14.52 -13.88
C PRO A 243 3.29 14.55 -15.01
N ILE A 244 3.29 13.50 -15.84
CA ILE A 244 4.22 13.40 -16.96
C ILE A 244 3.85 14.43 -18.05
N PRO A 245 4.79 15.27 -18.51
CA PRO A 245 4.55 16.20 -19.60
C PRO A 245 4.07 15.49 -20.87
N LEU A 246 3.11 16.07 -21.58
CA LEU A 246 2.54 15.52 -22.83
C LEU A 246 1.88 14.13 -22.67
N ALA A 247 1.53 13.71 -21.45
CA ALA A 247 0.82 12.45 -21.20
C ALA A 247 -0.45 12.28 -22.06
N GLN A 248 -1.18 13.37 -22.32
CA GLN A 248 -2.39 13.36 -23.16
C GLN A 248 -2.11 13.09 -24.64
N ALA A 249 -0.87 13.34 -25.10
CA ALA A 249 -0.43 13.10 -26.47
C ALA A 249 0.14 11.68 -26.66
N ALA A 250 0.10 10.83 -25.63
CA ALA A 250 0.64 9.48 -25.70
C ALA A 250 -0.13 8.63 -26.74
N PRO A 251 0.54 8.06 -27.75
CA PRO A 251 -0.13 7.22 -28.75
C PRO A 251 -0.71 5.95 -28.12
N LYS A 252 -1.94 5.59 -28.49
CA LYS A 252 -2.60 4.37 -27.99
C LYS A 252 -1.83 3.10 -28.33
N GLY A 253 -1.69 2.20 -27.36
CA GLY A 253 -0.94 0.95 -27.46
C GLY A 253 0.58 1.11 -27.44
N SER A 254 1.10 2.30 -27.11
CA SER A 254 2.53 2.54 -26.98
C SER A 254 3.05 2.28 -25.57
N VAL A 255 4.37 2.09 -25.45
CA VAL A 255 5.04 2.00 -24.16
C VAL A 255 4.85 3.29 -23.34
N PHE A 256 4.85 4.45 -24.00
CA PHE A 256 4.62 5.73 -23.35
C PHE A 256 3.26 5.82 -22.66
N GLU A 257 2.17 5.41 -23.34
CA GLU A 257 0.83 5.36 -22.72
C GLU A 257 0.80 4.43 -21.50
N SER A 258 1.44 3.26 -21.61
CA SER A 258 1.51 2.31 -20.50
C SER A 258 2.27 2.88 -19.29
N MET A 259 3.34 3.65 -19.52
CA MET A 259 4.07 4.35 -18.46
C MET A 259 3.27 5.46 -17.81
N VAL A 260 2.48 6.22 -18.60
CA VAL A 260 1.55 7.23 -18.07
C VAL A 260 0.50 6.57 -17.17
N ALA A 261 -0.12 5.48 -17.63
CA ALA A 261 -1.10 4.74 -16.84
C ALA A 261 -0.49 4.17 -15.55
N MET A 262 0.73 3.63 -15.63
CA MET A 262 1.47 3.15 -14.45
C MET A 262 1.75 4.27 -13.45
N GLN A 263 2.24 5.42 -13.91
CA GLN A 263 2.50 6.58 -13.04
C GLN A 263 1.21 7.07 -12.37
N GLN A 264 0.10 7.20 -13.11
CA GLN A 264 -1.19 7.62 -12.57
C GLN A 264 -1.73 6.63 -11.54
N SER A 265 -1.62 5.33 -11.80
CA SER A 265 -2.04 4.28 -10.87
C SER A 265 -1.22 4.33 -9.57
N LEU A 266 0.12 4.45 -9.68
CA LEU A 266 0.99 4.60 -8.52
C LEU A 266 0.68 5.89 -7.74
N ALA A 267 0.48 7.02 -8.42
CA ALA A 267 0.12 8.28 -7.79
C ALA A 267 -1.22 8.19 -7.04
N GLY A 268 -2.20 7.49 -7.62
CA GLY A 268 -3.49 7.22 -6.98
C GLY A 268 -3.36 6.35 -5.72
N ILE A 269 -2.56 5.28 -5.78
CA ILE A 269 -2.29 4.40 -4.63
C ILE A 269 -1.59 5.18 -3.51
N VAL A 270 -0.52 5.91 -3.83
CA VAL A 270 0.24 6.72 -2.87
C VAL A 270 -0.67 7.80 -2.25
N GLY A 271 -1.50 8.46 -3.05
CA GLY A 271 -2.48 9.43 -2.56
C GLY A 271 -3.52 8.82 -1.61
N ALA A 272 -4.04 7.64 -1.95
CA ALA A 272 -4.97 6.91 -1.08
C ALA A 272 -4.33 6.48 0.24
N VAL A 273 -3.07 6.00 0.21
CA VAL A 273 -2.31 5.63 1.41
C VAL A 273 -2.05 6.85 2.29
N ARG A 274 -1.61 7.98 1.73
CA ARG A 274 -1.43 9.23 2.49
C ARG A 274 -2.75 9.71 3.10
N GLY A 275 -3.85 9.62 2.36
CA GLY A 275 -5.19 9.93 2.87
C GLY A 275 -5.61 9.03 4.04
N ALA A 276 -5.39 7.72 3.91
CA ALA A 276 -5.68 6.75 4.97
C ALA A 276 -4.79 6.94 6.21
N ALA A 277 -3.49 7.19 6.01
CA ALA A 277 -2.54 7.48 7.09
C ALA A 277 -2.96 8.72 7.90
N ASN A 278 -3.34 9.80 7.22
CA ASN A 278 -3.87 11.00 7.87
C ASN A 278 -5.18 10.72 8.62
N ALA A 279 -6.10 9.96 8.01
CA ALA A 279 -7.35 9.58 8.66
C ALA A 279 -7.13 8.73 9.92
N ILE A 280 -6.17 7.79 9.89
CA ILE A 280 -5.76 7.00 11.06
C ILE A 280 -5.17 7.91 12.14
N SER A 281 -4.29 8.84 11.78
CA SER A 281 -3.68 9.77 12.75
C SER A 281 -4.75 10.65 13.43
N VAL A 282 -5.66 11.24 12.66
CA VAL A 282 -6.75 12.08 13.19
C VAL A 282 -7.71 11.24 14.03
N GLY A 283 -8.12 10.07 13.55
CA GLY A 283 -9.02 9.17 14.27
C GLY A 283 -8.42 8.68 15.59
N SER A 284 -7.13 8.33 15.59
CA SER A 284 -6.44 7.89 16.81
C SER A 284 -6.33 9.01 17.84
N ALA A 285 -6.06 10.25 17.41
CA ALA A 285 -6.05 11.41 18.30
C ALA A 285 -7.44 11.70 18.90
N GLN A 286 -8.51 11.51 18.12
CA GLN A 286 -9.89 11.63 18.63
C GLN A 286 -10.22 10.54 19.64
N ILE A 287 -9.82 9.28 19.40
CA ILE A 287 -10.01 8.19 20.36
C ILE A 287 -9.22 8.47 21.64
N ALA A 288 -7.97 8.92 21.53
CA ALA A 288 -7.15 9.28 22.69
C ALA A 288 -7.82 10.38 23.54
N ALA A 289 -8.34 11.43 22.91
CA ALA A 289 -9.09 12.49 23.61
C ALA A 289 -10.36 11.94 24.28
N GLY A 290 -11.12 11.08 23.58
CA GLY A 290 -12.30 10.42 24.14
C GLY A 290 -11.98 9.50 25.31
N ASN A 291 -10.81 8.84 25.30
CA ASN A 291 -10.33 8.02 26.39
C ASN A 291 -9.97 8.84 27.63
N VAL A 292 -9.40 10.03 27.45
CA VAL A 292 -9.13 10.95 28.58
C VAL A 292 -10.44 11.37 29.25
N ASP A 293 -11.47 11.71 28.46
CA ASP A 293 -12.81 12.00 28.99
C ASP A 293 -13.41 10.79 29.72
N LEU A 294 -13.33 9.60 29.12
CA LEU A 294 -13.82 8.37 29.75
C LEU A 294 -13.07 8.04 31.04
N SER A 295 -11.76 8.27 31.09
CA SER A 295 -10.94 8.13 32.31
C SER A 295 -11.46 9.04 33.41
N SER A 296 -11.63 10.33 33.11
CA SER A 296 -12.13 11.34 34.06
C SER A 296 -13.50 10.95 34.62
N ARG A 297 -14.42 10.51 33.74
CA ARG A 297 -15.76 10.06 34.16
C ARG A 297 -15.72 8.77 34.98
N THR A 298 -14.78 7.87 34.68
CA THR A 298 -14.59 6.63 35.43
C THR A 298 -14.05 6.93 36.83
N GLU A 299 -13.14 7.88 36.97
CA GLU A 299 -12.63 8.37 38.26
C GLU A 299 -13.72 9.09 39.08
N GLU A 300 -14.49 9.98 38.46
CA GLU A 300 -15.64 10.63 39.11
C GLU A 300 -16.69 9.61 39.57
N GLN A 301 -16.95 8.60 38.74
CA GLN A 301 -17.87 7.51 39.07
C GLN A 301 -17.34 6.69 40.24
N ALA A 302 -16.04 6.35 40.26
CA ALA A 302 -15.41 5.65 41.38
C ALA A 302 -15.55 6.45 42.70
N SER A 303 -15.25 7.75 42.65
CA SER A 303 -15.42 8.64 43.81
C SER A 303 -16.86 8.70 44.30
N SER A 304 -17.82 8.80 43.37
CA SER A 304 -19.26 8.84 43.69
C SER A 304 -19.75 7.52 44.29
N LEU A 305 -19.26 6.39 43.77
CA LEU A 305 -19.51 5.06 44.32
C LEU A 305 -19.01 4.97 45.75
N GLN A 306 -17.78 5.40 46.00
CA GLN A 306 -17.16 5.32 47.32
C GLN A 306 -17.90 6.16 48.36
N GLN A 307 -18.35 7.36 47.99
CA GLN A 307 -19.20 8.20 48.85
C GLN A 307 -20.57 7.56 49.11
N THR A 308 -21.17 6.93 48.08
CA THR A 308 -22.47 6.26 48.22
C THR A 308 -22.37 5.03 49.11
N VAL A 309 -21.32 4.22 48.96
CA VAL A 309 -21.04 3.06 49.84
C VAL A 309 -20.89 3.51 51.29
N SER A 310 -20.10 4.56 51.55
CA SER A 310 -19.96 5.12 52.91
C SER A 310 -21.30 5.60 53.48
N THR A 311 -22.13 6.24 52.66
CA THR A 311 -23.47 6.68 53.06
C THR A 311 -24.38 5.48 53.35
N MET A 312 -24.26 4.39 52.59
CA MET A 312 -25.01 3.15 52.80
C MET A 312 -24.58 2.42 54.08
N GLU A 313 -23.30 2.42 54.42
CA GLU A 313 -22.82 1.88 55.71
C GLU A 313 -23.43 2.66 56.89
N GLN A 314 -23.45 4.00 56.80
CA GLN A 314 -24.06 4.85 57.81
C GLN A 314 -25.58 4.65 57.90
N LEU A 315 -26.27 4.52 56.75
CA LEU A 315 -27.70 4.19 56.71
C LEU A 315 -27.99 2.82 57.33
N THR A 316 -27.19 1.80 56.99
CA THR A 316 -27.30 0.45 57.57
C THR A 316 -27.18 0.50 59.09
N ALA A 317 -26.18 1.24 59.59
CA ALA A 317 -25.98 1.43 61.03
C ALA A 317 -27.20 2.10 61.70
N THR A 318 -27.75 3.14 61.06
CA THR A 318 -28.91 3.88 61.58
C THR A 318 -30.19 3.02 61.58
N VAL A 319 -30.42 2.24 60.52
CA VAL A 319 -31.57 1.33 60.43
C VAL A 319 -31.47 0.21 61.47
N ARG A 320 -30.28 -0.37 61.67
CA ARG A 320 -30.04 -1.35 62.74
C ARG A 320 -30.30 -0.75 64.13
N GLN A 321 -29.81 0.46 64.36
CA GLN A 321 -30.06 1.18 65.62
C GLN A 321 -31.56 1.46 65.82
N ASN A 322 -32.31 1.81 64.76
CA ASN A 322 -33.76 1.99 64.83
C ASN A 322 -34.48 0.68 65.18
N ALA A 323 -34.08 -0.45 64.58
CA ALA A 323 -34.65 -1.76 64.91
C ALA A 323 -34.39 -2.14 66.37
N ASP A 324 -33.19 -1.87 66.89
CA ASP A 324 -32.86 -2.14 68.30
C ASP A 324 -33.61 -1.20 69.26
N ASN A 325 -33.72 0.08 68.92
CA ASN A 325 -34.53 1.04 69.67
C ASN A 325 -36.01 0.65 69.70
N ALA A 326 -36.55 0.18 68.57
CA ALA A 326 -37.93 -0.31 68.50
C ALA A 326 -38.11 -1.55 69.38
N ARG A 327 -37.18 -2.51 69.36
CA ARG A 327 -37.19 -3.66 70.27
C ARG A 327 -37.17 -3.26 71.74
N GLN A 328 -36.33 -2.30 72.13
CA GLN A 328 -36.30 -1.78 73.50
C GLN A 328 -37.61 -1.07 73.87
N ALA A 329 -38.13 -0.21 73.00
CA ALA A 329 -39.39 0.50 73.21
C ALA A 329 -40.58 -0.47 73.36
N ASN A 330 -40.57 -1.59 72.64
CA ASN A 330 -41.56 -2.65 72.75
C ASN A 330 -41.54 -3.27 74.16
N THR A 331 -40.35 -3.60 74.67
CA THR A 331 -40.20 -4.11 76.04
C THR A 331 -40.70 -3.12 77.08
N LEU A 332 -40.31 -1.84 76.99
CA LEU A 332 -40.80 -0.81 77.91
C LEU A 332 -42.32 -0.64 77.85
N SER A 333 -42.92 -0.77 76.66
CA SER A 333 -44.36 -0.66 76.47
C SER A 333 -45.11 -1.84 77.08
N ILE A 334 -44.57 -3.06 76.97
CA ILE A 334 -45.11 -4.25 77.66
C ILE A 334 -45.06 -4.06 79.17
N ASP A 335 -43.93 -3.59 79.71
CA ASP A 335 -43.77 -3.33 81.14
C ASP A 335 -44.73 -2.24 81.64
N ALA A 336 -44.85 -1.13 80.89
CA ALA A 336 -45.79 -0.05 81.20
C ALA A 336 -47.25 -0.51 81.19
N SER A 337 -47.63 -1.36 80.22
CA SER A 337 -48.96 -1.98 80.16
C SER A 337 -49.23 -2.84 81.38
N ALA A 338 -48.26 -3.67 81.80
CA ALA A 338 -48.38 -4.50 82.99
C ALA A 338 -48.56 -3.65 84.27
N VAL A 339 -47.81 -2.55 84.39
CA VAL A 339 -47.96 -1.59 85.52
C VAL A 339 -49.33 -0.91 85.49
N ALA A 340 -49.82 -0.47 84.32
CA ALA A 340 -51.14 0.16 84.18
C ALA A 340 -52.28 -0.82 84.51
N GLN A 341 -52.18 -2.08 84.08
CA GLN A 341 -53.13 -3.14 84.44
C GLN A 341 -53.16 -3.40 85.94
N LYS A 342 -51.98 -3.49 86.58
CA LYS A 342 -51.88 -3.64 88.04
C LYS A 342 -52.48 -2.43 88.77
N GLY A 343 -52.18 -1.21 88.32
CA GLY A 343 -52.76 0.01 88.88
C GLY A 343 -54.28 0.08 88.72
N SER A 344 -54.81 -0.36 87.58
CA SER A 344 -56.26 -0.47 87.37
C SER A 344 -56.91 -1.45 88.35
N ALA A 345 -56.28 -2.59 88.60
CA ALA A 345 -56.76 -3.58 89.57
C ALA A 345 -56.73 -3.04 91.02
N GLU A 346 -55.65 -2.37 91.43
CA GLU A 346 -55.52 -1.75 92.75
C GLU A 346 -56.57 -0.64 92.97
N VAL A 347 -56.81 0.21 91.96
CA VAL A 347 -57.86 1.23 92.02
C VAL A 347 -59.25 0.59 92.11
N GLY A 348 -59.49 -0.50 91.36
CA GLY A 348 -60.72 -1.29 91.48
C GLY A 348 -60.97 -1.79 92.91
N GLN A 349 -59.91 -2.25 93.58
CA GLN A 349 -59.98 -2.66 94.99
C GLN A 349 -60.30 -1.49 95.93
N VAL A 350 -59.74 -0.30 95.67
CA VAL A 350 -60.05 0.92 96.45
C VAL A 350 -61.52 1.32 96.29
N VAL A 351 -62.06 1.31 95.06
CA VAL A 351 -63.48 1.60 94.79
C VAL A 351 -64.38 0.62 95.52
N ALA A 352 -64.08 -0.69 95.47
CA ALA A 352 -64.82 -1.71 96.21
C ALA A 352 -64.81 -1.43 97.73
N THR A 353 -63.64 -1.15 98.29
CA THR A 353 -63.48 -0.85 99.73
C THR A 353 -64.24 0.41 100.14
N MET A 354 -64.21 1.48 99.32
CA MET A 354 -64.98 2.71 99.57
C MET A 354 -66.49 2.44 99.53
N GLY A 355 -66.95 1.58 98.62
CA GLY A 355 -68.32 1.11 98.56
C GLY A 355 -68.73 0.35 99.82
N ASP A 356 -67.85 -0.49 100.36
CA ASP A 356 -68.09 -1.24 101.60
C ASP A 356 -68.18 -0.30 102.82
N ILE A 357 -67.22 0.63 102.97
CA ILE A 357 -67.22 1.64 104.04
C ILE A 357 -68.47 2.54 103.94
N SER A 358 -68.89 2.90 102.72
CA SER A 358 -70.10 3.69 102.50
C SER A 358 -71.35 2.95 103.00
N ARG A 359 -71.47 1.64 102.73
CA ARG A 359 -72.61 0.83 103.21
C ARG A 359 -72.61 0.70 104.73
N GLU A 360 -71.45 0.48 105.35
CA GLU A 360 -71.34 0.43 106.82
C GLU A 360 -71.63 1.79 107.46
N SER A 361 -71.22 2.90 106.83
CA SER A 361 -71.51 4.25 107.32
C SER A 361 -73.01 4.59 107.30
N VAL A 362 -73.73 4.17 106.24
CA VAL A 362 -75.20 4.31 106.17
C VAL A 362 -75.87 3.57 107.32
N LYS A 363 -75.43 2.33 107.58
CA LYS A 363 -75.94 1.50 108.69
C LYS A 363 -75.67 2.13 110.05
N ILE A 364 -74.50 2.73 110.27
CA ILE A 364 -74.21 3.50 111.49
C ILE A 364 -75.15 4.72 111.59
N GLY A 365 -75.41 5.42 110.50
CA GLY A 365 -76.36 6.54 110.45
C GLY A 365 -77.78 6.13 110.85
N GLU A 366 -78.26 4.99 110.35
CA GLU A 366 -79.56 4.39 110.72
C GLU A 366 -79.63 4.07 112.22
N ILE A 367 -78.60 3.38 112.75
CA ILE A 367 -78.50 3.05 114.17
C ILE A 367 -78.48 4.32 115.03
N THR A 368 -77.74 5.34 114.61
CA THR A 368 -77.67 6.63 115.30
C THR A 368 -79.02 7.34 115.30
N GLY A 369 -79.78 7.26 114.21
CA GLY A 369 -81.17 7.74 114.15
C GLY A 369 -82.11 7.02 115.11
N ILE A 370 -81.94 5.71 115.29
CA ILE A 370 -82.68 4.94 116.31
C ILE A 370 -82.30 5.40 117.72
N ILE A 371 -81.01 5.63 117.99
CA ILE A 371 -80.54 6.14 119.30
C ILE A 371 -81.12 7.54 119.58
N GLU A 372 -81.15 8.43 118.59
CA GLU A 372 -81.77 9.76 118.71
C GLU A 372 -83.27 9.64 119.05
N SER A 373 -83.99 8.72 118.38
CA SER A 373 -85.40 8.43 118.67
C SER A 373 -85.62 7.88 120.08
N ILE A 374 -84.78 6.95 120.53
CA ILE A 374 -84.81 6.41 121.91
C ILE A 374 -84.55 7.53 122.92
N ALA A 375 -83.56 8.39 122.67
CA ALA A 375 -83.26 9.53 123.54
C ALA A 375 -84.43 10.52 123.60
N PHE A 376 -85.10 10.80 122.47
CA PHE A 376 -86.30 11.62 122.42
C PHE A 376 -87.45 11.01 123.22
N GLN A 377 -87.74 9.71 123.01
CA GLN A 377 -88.74 8.98 123.79
C GLN A 377 -88.43 9.02 125.29
N THR A 378 -87.16 8.81 125.68
CA THR A 378 -86.68 8.87 127.06
C THR A 378 -86.87 10.27 127.66
N ASN A 379 -86.61 11.33 126.88
CA ASN A 379 -86.85 12.72 127.31
C ASN A 379 -88.35 13.01 127.54
N ILE A 380 -89.24 12.46 126.72
CA ILE A 380 -90.71 12.58 126.92
C ILE A 380 -91.17 11.78 128.15
N LEU A 381 -90.68 10.55 128.31
CA LEU A 381 -90.94 9.71 129.50
C LEU A 381 -90.47 10.41 130.79
N ALA A 382 -89.27 11.00 130.77
CA ALA A 382 -88.71 11.74 131.90
C ALA A 382 -89.50 13.03 132.19
N LEU A 383 -89.98 13.74 131.18
CA LEU A 383 -90.87 14.89 131.34
C LEU A 383 -92.20 14.47 131.99
N ASN A 384 -92.82 13.38 131.50
CA ASN A 384 -94.06 12.86 132.08
C ASN A 384 -93.86 12.43 133.54
N ALA A 385 -92.73 11.78 133.85
CA ALA A 385 -92.38 11.40 135.22
C ALA A 385 -92.14 12.63 136.12
N ALA A 386 -91.48 13.68 135.61
CA ALA A 386 -91.28 14.93 136.35
C ALA A 386 -92.61 15.66 136.64
N VAL A 387 -93.55 15.63 135.69
CA VAL A 387 -94.91 16.18 135.86
C VAL A 387 -95.69 15.41 136.92
N GLU A 388 -95.68 14.07 136.87
CA GLU A 388 -96.40 13.25 137.85
C GLU A 388 -95.76 13.34 139.25
N ALA A 389 -94.42 13.46 139.32
CA ALA A 389 -93.71 13.74 140.56
C ALA A 389 -94.07 15.11 141.16
N ALA A 390 -94.25 16.15 140.34
CA ALA A 390 -94.74 17.46 140.80
C ALA A 390 -96.20 17.38 141.28
N ARG A 391 -97.01 16.50 140.69
CA ARG A 391 -98.42 16.25 141.07
C ARG A 391 -98.55 15.56 142.44
N ALA A 392 -97.55 14.76 142.82
CA ALA A 392 -97.48 14.08 144.12
C ALA A 392 -96.99 14.96 145.30
N GLY A 393 -96.68 16.24 145.06
CA GLY A 393 -96.26 17.19 146.11
C GLY A 393 -94.94 16.80 146.80
N GLU A 394 -94.85 17.00 148.13
CA GLU A 394 -93.61 16.78 148.90
C GLU A 394 -93.12 15.31 148.87
N GLN A 395 -94.01 14.33 148.65
CA GLN A 395 -93.62 12.90 148.55
C GLN A 395 -92.94 12.54 147.22
N GLY A 396 -93.10 13.36 146.17
CA GLY A 396 -92.54 13.14 144.83
C GLY A 396 -91.17 13.78 144.61
N ARG A 397 -90.63 14.51 145.59
CA ARG A 397 -89.49 15.41 145.41
C ARG A 397 -88.19 14.69 145.01
N GLY A 398 -87.93 13.49 145.54
CA GLY A 398 -86.80 12.65 145.13
C GLY A 398 -86.95 12.09 143.70
N PHE A 399 -88.17 11.71 143.31
CA PHE A 399 -88.48 11.27 141.95
C PHE A 399 -88.35 12.39 140.92
N ALA A 400 -88.70 13.63 141.28
CA ALA A 400 -88.55 14.79 140.41
C ALA A 400 -87.08 15.07 140.06
N VAL A 401 -86.14 14.90 141.02
CA VAL A 401 -84.70 15.06 140.78
C VAL A 401 -84.19 13.97 139.83
N VAL A 402 -84.55 12.70 140.06
CA VAL A 402 -84.17 11.60 139.17
C VAL A 402 -84.75 11.79 137.77
N ALA A 403 -86.02 12.20 137.65
CA ALA A 403 -86.64 12.50 136.37
C ALA A 403 -85.94 13.66 135.64
N SER A 404 -85.51 14.71 136.36
CA SER A 404 -84.70 15.79 135.79
C SER A 404 -83.32 15.33 135.32
N GLU A 405 -82.66 14.45 136.07
CA GLU A 405 -81.35 13.90 135.69
C GLU A 405 -81.44 12.98 134.47
N VAL A 406 -82.46 12.11 134.42
CA VAL A 406 -82.77 11.25 133.26
C VAL A 406 -83.09 12.12 132.03
N ARG A 407 -83.82 13.23 132.22
CA ARG A 407 -84.11 14.18 131.15
C ARG A 407 -82.84 14.83 130.61
N THR A 408 -81.95 15.30 131.48
CA THR A 408 -80.65 15.88 131.08
C THR A 408 -79.78 14.85 130.36
N LEU A 409 -79.74 13.60 130.83
CA LEU A 409 -79.02 12.50 130.17
C LEU A 409 -79.60 12.17 128.78
N ALA A 410 -80.93 12.17 128.66
CA ALA A 410 -81.62 11.96 127.39
C ALA A 410 -81.35 13.11 126.39
N GLN A 411 -81.34 14.37 126.85
CA GLN A 411 -80.95 15.51 126.02
C GLN A 411 -79.48 15.45 125.59
N ARG A 412 -78.56 15.08 126.49
CA ARG A 412 -77.14 14.85 126.15
C ARG A 412 -76.97 13.71 125.15
N SER A 413 -77.70 12.60 125.31
CA SER A 413 -77.66 11.46 124.39
C SER A 413 -78.22 11.83 123.01
N SER A 414 -79.29 12.63 122.96
CA SER A 414 -79.83 13.16 121.70
C SER A 414 -78.85 14.11 121.01
N SER A 415 -78.18 14.99 121.75
CA SER A 415 -77.14 15.87 121.19
C SER A 415 -75.96 15.05 120.63
N ALA A 416 -75.44 14.10 121.40
CA ALA A 416 -74.34 13.23 120.95
C ALA A 416 -74.73 12.39 119.72
N ALA A 417 -75.97 11.88 119.66
CA ALA A 417 -76.47 11.18 118.48
C ALA A 417 -76.55 12.11 117.25
N LYS A 418 -76.97 13.37 117.42
CA LYS A 418 -76.94 14.37 116.33
C LYS A 418 -75.53 14.67 115.85
N ASP A 419 -74.57 14.84 116.77
CA ASP A 419 -73.17 15.09 116.43
C ASP A 419 -72.56 13.89 115.65
N ILE A 420 -72.85 12.65 116.08
CA ILE A 420 -72.43 11.44 115.36
C ILE A 420 -73.07 11.39 113.96
N LYS A 421 -74.37 11.70 113.86
CA LYS A 421 -75.10 11.69 112.59
C LYS A 421 -74.54 12.73 111.61
N GLU A 422 -74.17 13.92 112.09
CA GLU A 422 -73.49 14.95 111.30
C GLU A 422 -72.11 14.49 110.82
N LEU A 423 -71.30 13.88 111.71
CA LEU A 423 -69.99 13.32 111.34
C LEU A 423 -70.11 12.18 110.31
N ILE A 424 -71.13 11.32 110.43
CA ILE A 424 -71.41 10.26 109.46
C ILE A 424 -71.86 10.86 108.12
N GLY A 425 -72.71 11.89 108.14
CA GLY A 425 -73.09 12.62 106.93
C GLY A 425 -71.90 13.22 106.20
N ALA A 426 -71.02 13.92 106.94
CA ALA A 426 -69.77 14.47 106.39
C ALA A 426 -68.80 13.38 105.90
N SER A 427 -68.78 12.21 106.56
CA SER A 427 -67.96 11.06 106.12
C SER A 427 -68.51 10.44 104.85
N LEU A 428 -69.84 10.32 104.72
CA LEU A 428 -70.50 9.79 103.52
C LEU A 428 -70.28 10.71 102.30
N GLU A 429 -70.32 12.03 102.50
CA GLU A 429 -69.98 13.00 101.46
C GLU A 429 -68.53 12.81 100.98
N LYS A 430 -67.56 12.73 101.91
CA LYS A 430 -66.14 12.48 101.60
C LYS A 430 -65.93 11.13 100.89
N LEU A 431 -66.63 10.08 101.31
CA LEU A 431 -66.57 8.76 100.65
C LEU A 431 -67.14 8.81 99.23
N THR A 432 -68.22 9.56 99.01
CA THR A 432 -68.82 9.74 97.68
C THR A 432 -67.85 10.46 96.75
N THR A 433 -67.23 11.55 97.22
CA THR A 433 -66.21 12.26 96.46
C THR A 433 -64.98 11.38 96.21
N GLY A 434 -64.51 10.64 97.21
CA GLY A 434 -63.37 9.73 97.12
C GLY A 434 -63.61 8.58 96.14
N SER A 435 -64.80 7.98 96.17
CA SER A 435 -65.20 6.93 95.22
C SER A 435 -65.27 7.47 93.80
N GLY A 436 -65.82 8.66 93.59
CA GLY A 436 -65.85 9.30 92.27
C GLY A 436 -64.45 9.59 91.73
N ALA A 437 -63.54 10.08 92.57
CA ALA A 437 -62.15 10.30 92.20
C ALA A 437 -61.41 8.99 91.86
N ALA A 438 -61.64 7.93 92.62
CA ALA A 438 -61.06 6.61 92.36
C ALA A 438 -61.61 5.98 91.06
N GLU A 439 -62.91 6.09 90.79
CA GLU A 439 -63.51 5.61 89.54
C GLU A 439 -62.94 6.36 88.32
N GLN A 440 -62.75 7.67 88.44
CA GLN A 440 -62.09 8.48 87.41
C GLN A 440 -60.62 8.08 87.20
N ALA A 441 -59.89 7.80 88.27
CA ALA A 441 -58.54 7.26 88.18
C ALA A 441 -58.53 5.90 87.47
N GLY A 442 -59.50 5.03 87.76
CA GLY A 442 -59.65 3.72 87.11
C GLY A 442 -59.90 3.85 85.60
N ARG A 443 -60.79 4.75 85.17
CA ARG A 443 -61.02 5.07 83.76
C ARG A 443 -59.76 5.61 83.07
N THR A 444 -59.01 6.47 83.76
CA THR A 444 -57.73 6.99 83.24
C THR A 444 -56.72 5.86 83.03
N MET A 445 -56.62 4.91 83.97
CA MET A 445 -55.73 3.75 83.82
C MET A 445 -56.12 2.86 82.63
N GLN A 446 -57.41 2.61 82.40
CA GLN A 446 -57.86 1.89 81.20
C GLN A 446 -57.51 2.63 79.90
N ALA A 447 -57.67 3.96 79.87
CA ALA A 447 -57.27 4.76 78.72
C ALA A 447 -55.74 4.71 78.47
N VAL A 448 -54.94 4.67 79.54
CA VAL A 448 -53.47 4.47 79.45
C VAL A 448 -53.15 3.11 78.84
N THR A 449 -53.78 2.02 79.30
CA THR A 449 -53.56 0.68 78.73
C THR A 449 -53.85 0.65 77.23
N LEU A 450 -54.99 1.21 76.79
CA LEU A 450 -55.35 1.30 75.37
C LEU A 450 -54.36 2.16 74.56
N ALA A 451 -53.83 3.24 75.15
CA ALA A 451 -52.82 4.07 74.50
C ALA A 451 -51.49 3.31 74.35
N VAL A 452 -51.07 2.56 75.36
CA VAL A 452 -49.86 1.73 75.32
C VAL A 452 -49.99 0.61 74.28
N GLU A 453 -51.15 -0.04 74.17
CA GLU A 453 -51.40 -1.04 73.10
C GLU A 453 -51.22 -0.45 71.70
N LYS A 454 -51.70 0.78 71.46
CA LYS A 454 -51.48 1.47 70.17
C LYS A 454 -50.00 1.77 69.93
N VAL A 455 -49.27 2.18 70.97
CA VAL A 455 -47.82 2.41 70.87
C VAL A 455 -47.09 1.12 70.52
N THR A 456 -47.43 0.00 71.17
CA THR A 456 -46.88 -1.33 70.86
C THR A 456 -47.13 -1.71 69.40
N ALA A 457 -48.33 -1.46 68.87
CA ALA A 457 -48.63 -1.74 67.46
C ALA A 457 -47.75 -0.92 66.50
N ILE A 458 -47.57 0.38 66.76
CA ILE A 458 -46.68 1.25 65.95
C ILE A 458 -45.23 0.76 66.01
N ILE A 459 -44.76 0.35 67.19
CA ILE A 459 -43.39 -0.18 67.36
C ILE A 459 -43.20 -1.47 66.55
N HIS A 460 -44.22 -2.32 66.48
CA HIS A 460 -44.18 -3.52 65.65
C HIS A 460 -44.05 -3.18 64.15
N GLU A 461 -44.83 -2.21 63.65
CA GLU A 461 -44.72 -1.71 62.28
C GLU A 461 -43.32 -1.11 62.00
N ILE A 462 -42.75 -0.35 62.93
CA ILE A 462 -41.38 0.21 62.80
C ILE A 462 -40.34 -0.91 62.71
N THR A 463 -40.49 -1.97 63.52
CA THR A 463 -39.56 -3.11 63.51
C THR A 463 -39.60 -3.82 62.17
N GLN A 464 -40.79 -4.14 61.67
CA GLN A 464 -40.97 -4.77 60.36
C GLN A 464 -40.42 -3.90 59.22
N ALA A 465 -40.75 -2.61 59.22
CA ALA A 465 -40.23 -1.67 58.22
C ALA A 465 -38.69 -1.57 58.25
N SER A 466 -38.08 -1.62 59.44
CA SER A 466 -36.62 -1.58 59.59
C SER A 466 -35.95 -2.87 59.09
N GLU A 467 -36.60 -4.03 59.26
CA GLU A 467 -36.13 -5.31 58.69
C GLU A 467 -36.19 -5.31 57.16
N GLU A 468 -37.30 -4.82 56.58
CA GLU A 468 -37.44 -4.64 55.13
C GLU A 468 -36.41 -3.65 54.56
N GLN A 469 -36.19 -2.53 55.25
CA GLN A 469 -35.14 -1.57 54.88
C GLN A 469 -33.74 -2.19 54.90
N THR A 470 -33.43 -3.02 55.92
CA THR A 470 -32.13 -3.70 56.00
C THR A 470 -31.92 -4.61 54.79
N SER A 471 -32.92 -5.43 54.44
CA SER A 471 -32.87 -6.28 53.25
C SER A 471 -32.72 -5.46 51.95
N GLY A 472 -33.44 -4.36 51.82
CA GLY A 472 -33.31 -3.44 50.68
C GLY A 472 -31.91 -2.82 50.57
N ILE A 473 -31.30 -2.43 51.69
CA ILE A 473 -29.94 -1.89 51.72
C ILE A 473 -28.91 -2.95 51.34
N GLU A 474 -29.06 -4.21 51.77
CA GLU A 474 -28.18 -5.31 51.36
C GLU A 474 -28.21 -5.56 49.85
N GLN A 475 -29.39 -5.48 49.22
CA GLN A 475 -29.50 -5.57 47.76
C GLN A 475 -28.81 -4.41 47.04
N ILE A 476 -28.98 -3.18 47.56
CA ILE A 476 -28.29 -2.01 47.01
C ILE A 476 -26.77 -2.16 47.15
N SER A 477 -26.29 -2.63 48.31
CA SER A 477 -24.87 -2.90 48.55
C SER A 477 -24.30 -3.90 47.54
N HIS A 478 -25.03 -4.97 47.23
CA HIS A 478 -24.63 -5.93 46.21
C HIS A 478 -24.54 -5.31 44.81
N ALA A 479 -25.54 -4.50 44.43
CA ALA A 479 -25.55 -3.78 43.15
C ALA A 479 -24.40 -2.75 43.06
N MET A 480 -24.06 -2.08 44.16
CA MET A 480 -22.89 -1.20 44.22
C MET A 480 -21.57 -1.96 44.03
N GLY A 481 -21.44 -3.16 44.59
CA GLY A 481 -20.26 -4.01 44.36
C GLY A 481 -20.10 -4.41 42.88
N GLN A 482 -21.20 -4.68 42.18
CA GLN A 482 -21.16 -4.92 40.74
C GLN A 482 -20.79 -3.67 39.94
N MET A 483 -21.31 -2.51 40.33
CA MET A 483 -20.94 -1.23 39.70
C MET A 483 -19.45 -0.92 39.89
N ASP A 484 -18.88 -1.17 41.08
CA ASP A 484 -17.44 -1.01 41.32
C ASP A 484 -16.61 -1.92 40.39
N GLN A 485 -17.03 -3.18 40.22
CA GLN A 485 -16.35 -4.10 39.31
C GLN A 485 -16.38 -3.63 37.84
N VAL A 486 -17.51 -3.06 37.39
CA VAL A 486 -17.63 -2.44 36.06
C VAL A 486 -16.76 -1.18 35.96
N THR A 487 -16.71 -0.35 36.99
CA THR A 487 -15.85 0.84 37.04
C THR A 487 -14.36 0.47 36.93
N GLN A 488 -13.91 -0.55 37.66
CA GLN A 488 -12.54 -1.07 37.54
C GLN A 488 -12.26 -1.67 36.15
N HIS A 489 -13.23 -2.38 35.57
CA HIS A 489 -13.11 -2.90 34.20
C HIS A 489 -13.00 -1.77 33.17
N ASN A 490 -13.80 -0.71 33.32
CA ASN A 490 -13.71 0.47 32.46
C ASN A 490 -12.35 1.15 32.56
N ALA A 491 -11.77 1.26 33.76
CA ALA A 491 -10.42 1.81 33.93
C ALA A 491 -9.37 0.97 33.16
N ALA A 492 -9.45 -0.35 33.25
CA ALA A 492 -8.56 -1.24 32.48
C ALA A 492 -8.77 -1.12 30.96
N LEU A 493 -10.04 -0.99 30.50
CA LEU A 493 -10.35 -0.77 29.09
C LEU A 493 -9.83 0.58 28.58
N VAL A 494 -9.88 1.63 29.40
CA VAL A 494 -9.34 2.95 29.07
C VAL A 494 -7.83 2.87 28.85
N GLU A 495 -7.09 2.19 29.74
CA GLU A 495 -5.64 1.98 29.55
C GLU A 495 -5.33 1.20 28.26
N GLN A 496 -6.05 0.10 28.02
CA GLN A 496 -5.87 -0.71 26.80
C GLN A 496 -6.17 0.07 25.53
N ALA A 497 -7.27 0.83 25.53
CA ALA A 497 -7.67 1.64 24.38
C ALA A 497 -6.71 2.83 24.17
N ALA A 498 -6.09 3.36 25.22
CA ALA A 498 -5.08 4.42 25.09
C ALA A 498 -3.82 3.86 24.41
N ALA A 499 -3.34 2.68 24.85
CA ALA A 499 -2.22 2.00 24.22
C ALA A 499 -2.50 1.62 22.76
N ALA A 500 -3.70 1.12 22.46
CA ALA A 500 -4.11 0.80 21.09
C ALA A 500 -4.15 2.06 20.20
N SER A 501 -4.69 3.17 20.71
CA SER A 501 -4.75 4.44 19.99
C SER A 501 -3.37 5.00 19.69
N GLN A 502 -2.44 4.92 20.65
CA GLN A 502 -1.05 5.31 20.44
C GLN A 502 -0.35 4.43 19.38
N SER A 503 -0.61 3.11 19.40
CA SER A 503 -0.09 2.20 18.37
C SER A 503 -0.64 2.51 16.98
N LEU A 504 -1.94 2.84 16.87
CA LEU A 504 -2.56 3.23 15.59
C LEU A 504 -1.99 4.56 15.08
N GLU A 505 -1.79 5.54 15.97
CA GLU A 505 -1.15 6.81 15.61
C GLU A 505 0.28 6.57 15.07
N GLN A 506 1.06 5.71 15.72
CA GLN A 506 2.39 5.35 15.24
C GLN A 506 2.35 4.67 13.87
N GLN A 507 1.43 3.71 13.66
CA GLN A 507 1.27 3.06 12.36
C GLN A 507 0.85 4.05 11.27
N GLY A 508 -0.01 5.02 11.59
CA GLY A 508 -0.37 6.11 10.68
C GLY A 508 0.84 6.95 10.28
N ARG A 509 1.70 7.32 11.23
CA ARG A 509 2.95 8.05 10.95
C ARG A 509 3.94 7.22 10.14
N GLU A 510 4.07 5.93 10.42
CA GLU A 510 4.94 5.02 9.66
C GLU A 510 4.47 4.88 8.20
N LEU A 511 3.15 4.78 7.97
CA LEU A 511 2.57 4.79 6.63
C LEU A 511 2.84 6.10 5.90
N ASP A 512 2.64 7.24 6.56
CA ASP A 512 2.92 8.55 5.97
C ASP A 512 4.41 8.70 5.64
N HIS A 513 5.31 8.27 6.53
CA HIS A 513 6.76 8.26 6.30
C HIS A 513 7.16 7.34 5.13
N ALA A 514 6.58 6.15 5.04
CA ALA A 514 6.85 5.20 3.97
C ALA A 514 6.47 5.75 2.59
N VAL A 515 5.44 6.60 2.53
CA VAL A 515 5.03 7.28 1.29
C VAL A 515 5.58 8.69 1.14
N ALA A 516 6.27 9.23 2.15
CA ALA A 516 6.78 10.60 2.16
C ALA A 516 7.85 10.86 1.09
N SER A 517 8.64 9.83 0.74
CA SER A 517 9.61 9.93 -0.35
C SER A 517 8.96 10.08 -1.72
N PHE A 518 7.67 9.73 -1.86
CA PHE A 518 6.95 9.88 -3.12
C PHE A 518 6.43 11.31 -3.26
N ARG A 519 6.82 11.96 -4.36
CA ARG A 519 6.35 13.28 -4.72
C ARG A 519 5.09 13.15 -5.56
N LEU A 520 3.97 13.60 -5.02
CA LEU A 520 2.72 13.79 -5.74
C LEU A 520 2.66 15.24 -6.27
N ALA A 521 1.69 15.49 -7.17
CA ALA A 521 1.47 16.78 -7.82
C ALA A 521 1.35 17.96 -6.86
#